data_AF-A0A957U219-F1
#
_entry.id   AF-A0A957U219-F1
#
_cell.length_a   1.000
_cell.length_b   1.000
_cell.length_c   1.000
_cell.angle_alpha   90.00
_cell.angle_beta   90.00
_cell.angle_gamma   90.00
#
_symmetry.space_group_name_H-M   'P 1'
#
loop_
_entity.id
_entity.type
_entity.pdbx_description
1 polymer ?
#
loop_
_entity_poly.entity_id
_entity_poly.type
_entity_poly.pdbx_seq_one_letter_code
_entity_poly.pdbx_strand_id
1 'polypeptide(L)'
;MEDMRLSQEHSSPGAVGEGGGNAMAWSDRYLLGHGDMDGTHREFVACVAALQTAKDVDLAGCLAAFEAHAVEHFEQERRWMDSTGFPAAQCHVDEHTAVRIGVLTA
;
A
#
# COMPACT_ATOMS: atom_id res chain seq x y z
N MET A 1 42.05 15.75 -26.91
CA MET A 1 41.64 14.39 -27.30
C MET A 1 41.08 13.73 -26.06
N GLU A 2 39.82 13.91 -25.66
CA GLU A 2 38.63 14.49 -26.27
C GLU A 2 37.83 15.20 -25.16
N ASP A 3 37.13 16.28 -25.51
CA ASP A 3 36.12 16.96 -24.69
C ASP A 3 34.89 16.05 -24.50
N MET A 4 34.38 15.91 -23.28
CA MET A 4 33.02 15.40 -23.05
C MET A 4 32.32 16.19 -21.95
N ARG A 5 32.00 17.45 -22.29
CA ARG A 5 30.88 18.19 -21.71
C ARG A 5 29.60 17.79 -22.44
N LEU A 6 28.71 17.04 -21.78
CA LEU A 6 27.28 16.97 -22.09
C LEU A 6 26.55 16.66 -20.77
N SER A 7 26.08 17.68 -20.07
CA SER A 7 24.69 18.17 -20.10
C SER A 7 23.97 17.71 -18.83
N GLN A 8 24.13 18.54 -17.80
CA GLN A 8 23.27 18.61 -16.63
C GLN A 8 21.90 19.11 -17.11
N GLU A 9 20.94 18.21 -17.25
CA GLU A 9 19.55 18.55 -17.56
C GLU A 9 18.89 19.05 -16.27
N HIS A 10 19.02 20.35 -16.00
CA HIS A 10 18.07 21.09 -15.16
C HIS A 10 16.82 21.33 -16.00
N SER A 11 15.74 20.60 -15.72
CA SER A 11 14.42 20.97 -16.22
C SER A 11 13.72 21.86 -15.19
N SER A 12 13.45 23.10 -15.61
CA SER A 12 12.71 24.14 -14.89
C SER A 12 11.29 23.73 -14.47
N PRO A 13 10.69 24.40 -13.45
CA PRO A 13 9.41 24.00 -12.88
C PRO A 13 8.24 24.42 -13.79
N GLY A 14 7.48 23.43 -14.25
CA GLY A 14 6.25 23.63 -15.00
C GLY A 14 5.02 23.28 -14.15
N ALA A 15 4.16 24.29 -13.95
CA ALA A 15 2.76 24.23 -13.53
C ALA A 15 2.42 23.61 -12.16
N VAL A 16 1.95 24.48 -11.27
CA VAL A 16 1.19 24.15 -10.06
C VAL A 16 0.00 23.24 -10.41
N GLY A 17 0.02 22.02 -9.87
CA GLY A 17 -1.11 21.12 -9.71
C GLY A 17 -1.09 20.58 -8.29
N GLU A 18 -2.21 20.71 -7.59
CA GLU A 18 -2.38 20.35 -6.18
C GLU A 18 -2.08 18.86 -5.91
N GLY A 19 -1.42 18.57 -4.78
CA GLY A 19 -1.40 17.23 -4.16
C GLY A 19 -0.29 16.25 -4.56
N GLY A 20 0.94 16.71 -4.83
CA GLY A 20 2.09 15.83 -5.14
C GLY A 20 2.66 15.07 -3.92
N GLY A 21 1.88 14.20 -3.28
CA GLY A 21 2.40 13.16 -2.39
C GLY A 21 2.69 11.90 -3.21
N ASN A 22 3.93 11.40 -3.20
CA ASN A 22 4.30 10.21 -3.98
C ASN A 22 3.42 9.02 -3.54
N ALA A 23 2.43 8.66 -4.37
CA ALA A 23 1.52 7.57 -4.09
C ALA A 23 2.32 6.27 -3.87
N MET A 24 1.85 5.44 -2.95
CA MET A 24 2.47 4.18 -2.63
C MET A 24 2.59 3.33 -3.90
N ALA A 25 3.76 2.78 -4.14
CA ALA A 25 4.00 1.91 -5.28
C ALA A 25 4.57 0.58 -4.80
N TRP A 26 4.21 -0.50 -5.49
CA TRP A 26 4.82 -1.79 -5.20
C TRP A 26 6.33 -1.72 -5.43
N SER A 27 7.07 -2.38 -4.56
CA SER A 27 8.49 -2.64 -4.71
C SER A 27 8.78 -4.04 -4.19
N ASP A 28 9.70 -4.75 -4.81
CA ASP A 28 10.08 -6.11 -4.40
C ASP A 28 10.75 -6.16 -3.01
N ARG A 29 11.01 -5.00 -2.38
CA ARG A 29 11.35 -4.92 -0.95
C ARG A 29 10.26 -5.48 -0.02
N TYR A 30 9.03 -5.64 -0.51
CA TYR A 30 7.89 -6.20 0.23
C TYR A 30 7.72 -7.71 0.00
N LEU A 31 8.51 -8.33 -0.88
CA LEU A 31 8.40 -9.76 -1.14
C LEU A 31 8.81 -10.57 0.10
N LEU A 32 7.97 -11.54 0.43
CA LEU A 32 8.23 -12.59 1.42
C LEU A 32 8.56 -13.93 0.76
N GLY A 33 8.33 -14.06 -0.55
CA GLY A 33 8.58 -15.29 -1.31
C GLY A 33 7.45 -16.31 -1.21
N HIS A 34 6.28 -15.88 -0.75
CA HIS A 34 5.07 -16.68 -0.59
C HIS A 34 3.99 -16.11 -1.51
N GLY A 35 3.77 -16.75 -2.67
CA GLY A 35 2.97 -16.18 -3.76
C GLY A 35 1.59 -15.66 -3.36
N ASP A 36 0.86 -16.40 -2.51
CA ASP A 36 -0.47 -15.98 -2.04
C ASP A 36 -0.40 -14.73 -1.14
N MET A 37 0.58 -14.70 -0.23
CA MET A 37 0.80 -13.56 0.68
C MET A 37 1.31 -12.33 -0.07
N ASP A 38 2.28 -12.52 -0.97
CA ASP A 38 2.80 -11.47 -1.84
C ASP A 38 1.71 -10.90 -2.75
N GLY A 39 0.76 -11.73 -3.20
CA GLY A 39 -0.40 -11.33 -3.98
C GLY A 39 -1.31 -10.37 -3.22
N THR A 40 -1.77 -10.78 -2.02
CA THR A 40 -2.65 -9.92 -1.21
C THR A 40 -1.95 -8.64 -0.74
N HIS A 41 -0.62 -8.66 -0.51
CA HIS A 41 0.16 -7.45 -0.22
C HIS A 41 0.23 -6.49 -1.42
N ARG A 42 0.35 -6.99 -2.65
CA ARG A 42 0.31 -6.15 -3.87
C ARG A 42 -1.03 -5.45 -4.02
N GLU A 43 -2.11 -6.18 -3.77
CA GLU A 43 -3.47 -5.63 -3.78
C GLU A 43 -3.66 -4.56 -2.71
N PHE A 44 -3.14 -4.78 -1.49
CA PHE A 44 -3.17 -3.78 -0.42
C PHE A 44 -2.47 -2.47 -0.82
N VAL A 45 -1.27 -2.57 -1.40
CA VAL A 45 -0.53 -1.40 -1.93
C VAL A 45 -1.34 -0.68 -3.01
N ALA A 46 -2.00 -1.41 -3.91
CA ALA A 46 -2.84 -0.81 -4.94
C ALA A 46 -4.05 -0.06 -4.35
N CYS A 47 -4.70 -0.60 -3.32
CA CYS A 47 -5.79 0.09 -2.61
C CYS A 47 -5.31 1.37 -1.93
N VAL A 48 -4.15 1.36 -1.26
CA VAL A 48 -3.58 2.55 -0.63
C VAL A 48 -3.21 3.61 -1.68
N ALA A 49 -2.62 3.20 -2.80
CA ALA A 49 -2.29 4.10 -3.90
C ALA A 49 -3.55 4.75 -4.52
N ALA A 50 -4.63 3.97 -4.67
CA ALA A 50 -5.91 4.47 -5.15
C ALA A 50 -6.48 5.51 -4.17
N LEU A 51 -6.47 5.25 -2.87
CA LEU A 51 -6.89 6.20 -1.84
C LEU A 51 -6.10 7.51 -1.87
N GLN A 52 -4.78 7.44 -2.03
CA GLN A 52 -3.91 8.63 -2.05
C GLN A 52 -4.11 9.52 -3.29
N THR A 53 -4.67 8.95 -4.36
CA THR A 53 -4.87 9.64 -5.65
C THR A 53 -6.34 9.84 -5.99
N ALA A 54 -7.25 9.37 -5.13
CA ALA A 54 -8.68 9.47 -5.34
C ALA A 54 -9.14 10.93 -5.37
N LYS A 55 -10.01 11.25 -6.33
CA LYS A 55 -10.77 12.49 -6.30
C LYS A 55 -11.86 12.36 -5.23
N ASP A 56 -12.36 13.48 -4.72
CA ASP A 56 -13.42 13.49 -3.70
C ASP A 56 -14.64 12.63 -4.07
N VAL A 57 -15.02 12.61 -5.36
CA VAL A 57 -16.16 11.80 -5.86
C VAL A 57 -15.90 10.29 -5.80
N ASP A 58 -14.63 9.88 -5.89
CA ASP A 58 -14.21 8.47 -5.92
C ASP A 58 -13.77 7.99 -4.53
N LEU A 59 -13.44 8.91 -3.61
CA LEU A 59 -12.83 8.63 -2.32
C LEU A 59 -13.62 7.61 -1.49
N ALA A 60 -14.94 7.77 -1.40
CA ALA A 60 -15.80 6.85 -0.65
C ALA A 60 -15.75 5.42 -1.23
N GLY A 61 -15.70 5.28 -2.55
CA GLY A 61 -15.56 3.99 -3.22
C GLY A 61 -14.18 3.37 -2.99
N CYS A 62 -13.12 4.18 -3.06
CA CYS A 62 -11.76 3.73 -2.74
C CYS A 62 -11.61 3.28 -1.28
N LEU A 63 -12.26 3.98 -0.33
CA LEU A 63 -12.24 3.60 1.08
C LEU A 63 -12.96 2.28 1.32
N ALA A 64 -14.13 2.08 0.72
CA ALA A 64 -14.86 0.81 0.81
C ALA A 64 -14.06 -0.35 0.20
N ALA A 65 -13.37 -0.12 -0.92
CA ALA A 65 -12.51 -1.13 -1.54
C ALA A 65 -11.30 -1.49 -0.66
N PHE A 66 -10.65 -0.48 -0.07
CA PHE A 66 -9.55 -0.69 0.88
C PHE A 66 -10.00 -1.45 2.12
N GLU A 67 -11.14 -1.07 2.71
CA GLU A 67 -11.69 -1.75 3.88
C GLU A 67 -11.98 -3.23 3.59
N ALA A 68 -12.68 -3.51 2.49
CA ALA A 68 -13.00 -4.88 2.07
C ALA A 68 -11.73 -5.73 1.88
N HIS A 69 -10.72 -5.16 1.22
CA HIS A 69 -9.43 -5.83 1.02
C HIS A 69 -8.70 -6.08 2.35
N ALA A 70 -8.59 -5.06 3.21
CA ALA A 70 -7.91 -5.18 4.49
C ALA A 70 -8.57 -6.25 5.38
N VAL A 71 -9.91 -6.34 5.39
CA VAL A 71 -10.63 -7.37 6.15
C VAL A 71 -10.27 -8.77 5.64
N GLU A 72 -10.39 -9.03 4.33
CA GLU A 72 -10.10 -10.36 3.77
C GLU A 72 -8.63 -10.74 3.96
N HIS A 73 -7.70 -9.83 3.67
CA HIS A 73 -6.26 -10.02 3.88
C HIS A 73 -5.97 -10.39 5.35
N PHE A 74 -6.44 -9.60 6.31
CA PHE A 74 -6.15 -9.83 7.73
C PHE A 74 -6.76 -11.14 8.23
N GLU A 75 -7.94 -11.51 7.74
CA GLU A 75 -8.55 -12.80 8.07
C GLU A 75 -7.79 -13.97 7.46
N GLN A 76 -7.29 -13.83 6.23
CA GLN A 76 -6.46 -14.83 5.57
C GLN A 76 -5.15 -15.06 6.33
N GLU A 77 -4.43 -13.99 6.71
CA GLU A 77 -3.20 -14.12 7.49
C GLU A 77 -3.46 -14.73 8.87
N ARG A 78 -4.56 -14.35 9.55
CA ARG A 78 -4.95 -14.99 10.81
C ARG A 78 -5.13 -16.50 10.64
N ARG A 79 -5.85 -16.94 9.60
CA ARG A 79 -6.04 -18.37 9.30
C ARG A 79 -4.70 -19.08 9.08
N TRP A 80 -3.77 -18.46 8.35
CA TRP A 80 -2.43 -19.01 8.14
C TRP A 80 -1.62 -19.10 9.44
N MET A 81 -1.61 -18.04 10.25
CA MET A 81 -0.93 -18.01 11.55
C MET A 81 -1.47 -19.08 12.50
N ASP A 82 -2.80 -19.22 12.60
CA ASP A 82 -3.45 -20.24 13.42
C ASP A 82 -3.08 -21.66 12.96
N SER A 83 -3.14 -21.91 11.66
CA SER A 83 -2.86 -23.25 11.09
C SER A 83 -1.39 -23.68 11.18
N THR A 84 -0.47 -22.72 11.26
CA THR A 84 0.99 -22.96 11.30
C THR A 84 1.58 -22.84 12.69
N GLY A 85 0.79 -22.40 13.69
CA GLY A 85 1.26 -22.19 15.05
C GLY A 85 2.25 -21.02 15.17
N PHE A 86 2.02 -19.94 14.42
CA PHE A 86 2.91 -18.78 14.41
C PHE A 86 3.02 -18.14 15.81
N PRO A 87 4.22 -18.08 16.43
CA PRO A 87 4.36 -17.70 17.84
C PRO A 87 3.88 -16.27 18.19
N ALA A 88 3.90 -15.34 17.23
CA ALA A 88 3.53 -13.94 17.44
C ALA A 88 2.14 -13.58 16.91
N ALA A 89 1.26 -14.57 16.69
CA ALA A 89 -0.06 -14.38 16.08
C ALA A 89 -0.91 -13.32 16.78
N GLN A 90 -0.95 -13.29 18.11
CA GLN A 90 -1.78 -12.34 18.84
C GLN A 90 -1.33 -10.89 18.65
N CYS A 91 -0.01 -10.63 18.79
CA CYS A 91 0.52 -9.28 18.58
C CYS A 91 0.23 -8.77 17.16
N HIS A 92 0.34 -9.65 16.15
CA HIS A 92 0.02 -9.33 14.76
C HIS A 92 -1.47 -9.02 14.55
N VAL A 93 -2.36 -9.80 15.17
CA VAL A 93 -3.82 -9.57 15.11
C VAL A 93 -4.21 -8.23 15.78
N ASP A 94 -3.53 -7.84 16.84
CA ASP A 94 -3.77 -6.56 17.53
C ASP A 94 -3.41 -5.38 16.61
N GLU A 95 -2.29 -5.46 15.88
CA GLU A 95 -1.89 -4.46 14.88
C GLU A 95 -2.91 -4.33 13.75
N HIS A 96 -3.39 -5.46 13.21
CA HIS A 96 -4.48 -5.47 12.21
C HIS A 96 -5.78 -4.87 12.73
N THR A 97 -6.11 -5.10 14.00
CA THR A 97 -7.30 -4.55 14.63
C THR A 97 -7.24 -3.03 14.73
N ALA A 98 -6.08 -2.48 15.07
CA ALA A 98 -5.87 -1.03 15.12
C ALA A 98 -6.10 -0.38 13.74
N VAL A 99 -5.59 -0.98 12.67
CA VAL A 99 -5.82 -0.50 11.30
C VAL A 99 -7.30 -0.51 10.95
N ARG A 100 -8.01 -1.61 11.24
CA ARG A 100 -9.46 -1.74 10.95
C ARG A 100 -10.29 -0.69 11.70
N ILE A 101 -9.99 -0.45 12.98
CA ILE A 101 -10.69 0.59 13.75
C ILE A 101 -10.49 1.96 13.11
N GLY A 102 -9.26 2.29 12.70
CA GLY A 102 -8.96 3.56 12.03
C GLY A 102 -9.81 3.79 10.78
N VAL A 103 -10.06 2.74 9.98
CA VAL A 103 -10.89 2.81 8.78
C VAL A 103 -12.38 2.98 9.10
N LEU A 104 -12.90 2.23 10.08
CA LEU A 104 -14.32 2.26 10.45
C LEU A 104 -14.76 3.55 11.14
N THR A 105 -13.81 4.32 11.67
CA THR A 105 -14.08 5.58 12.39
C THR A 105 -13.72 6.84 11.61
N ALA A 106 -13.28 6.70 10.37
CA ALA A 106 -12.94 7.80 9.46
C ALA A 106 -14.17 8.29 8.67
#